data_AF-A0A522V4V0-F1
#
_entry.id   AF-A0A522V4V0-F1
#
_cell.length_a   1.000
_cell.length_b   1.000
_cell.length_c   1.000
_cell.angle_alpha   90.00
_cell.angle_beta   90.00
_cell.angle_gamma   90.00
#
_symmetry.space_group_name_H-M   'P 1'
#
loop_
_entity.id
_entity.type
_entity.pdbx_description
1 polymer ?
#
loop_
_entity_poly.entity_id
_entity_poly.type
_entity_poly.pdbx_seq_one_letter_code
_entity_poly.pdbx_strand_id
1 'polypeptide(L)'
;MAKIFISILVLILAAAAFSYAADREVNMRGGGLCATSATSLVKDEVASLQQGEKLTLVIEMENKHLIISAIKLEELPVVYEESTDKDITRFVIRLK
;
A
#
# COMPACT_ATOMS: atom_id res chain seq x y z
N MET A 1 -21.48 -40.61 1.48
CA MET A 1 -20.09 -40.12 1.37
C MET A 1 -19.93 -38.81 0.57
N ALA A 2 -20.85 -38.42 -0.31
CA ALA A 2 -20.73 -37.18 -1.12
C ALA A 2 -20.93 -35.85 -0.34
N LYS A 3 -21.73 -35.83 0.73
CA LYS A 3 -22.04 -34.58 1.47
C LYS A 3 -20.83 -33.97 2.20
N ILE A 4 -19.86 -34.80 2.59
CA ILE A 4 -18.67 -34.35 3.33
C ILE A 4 -17.69 -33.60 2.40
N PHE A 5 -17.58 -34.06 1.15
CA PHE A 5 -16.70 -33.44 0.15
C PHE A 5 -17.08 -32.00 -0.19
N ILE A 6 -18.38 -31.69 -0.22
CA ILE A 6 -18.87 -30.34 -0.54
C ILE A 6 -18.52 -29.37 0.60
N SER A 7 -18.67 -29.78 1.87
CA SER A 7 -18.29 -28.94 3.01
C SER A 7 -16.80 -28.64 3.07
N ILE A 8 -15.94 -29.60 2.73
CA ILE A 8 -14.49 -29.40 2.72
C ILE A 8 -14.08 -28.46 1.58
N LEU A 9 -14.70 -28.61 0.40
CA LEU A 9 -14.43 -27.75 -0.75
C LEU A 9 -14.79 -26.28 -0.46
N VAL A 10 -15.91 -26.03 0.22
CA VAL A 10 -16.32 -24.68 0.63
C VAL A 10 -15.36 -24.09 1.67
N LEU A 11 -14.85 -24.92 2.59
CA LEU A 11 -13.89 -24.46 3.60
C LEU A 11 -12.55 -24.02 2.97
N ILE A 12 -12.07 -24.76 1.96
CA ILE A 12 -10.82 -24.44 1.26
C ILE A 12 -10.98 -23.18 0.39
N LEU A 13 -12.15 -23.00 -0.24
CA LEU A 13 -12.43 -21.82 -1.05
C LEU A 13 -12.50 -20.54 -0.20
N ALA A 14 -13.01 -20.63 1.03
CA ALA A 14 -12.99 -19.52 1.99
C ALA A 14 -11.57 -19.17 2.48
N ALA A 15 -10.69 -20.17 2.63
CA ALA A 15 -9.29 -19.94 3.02
C ALA A 15 -8.45 -19.30 1.89
N ALA A 16 -8.75 -19.63 0.63
CA ALA A 16 -8.07 -19.03 -0.53
C ALA A 16 -8.46 -17.57 -0.78
N ALA A 17 -9.65 -17.15 -0.36
CA ALA A 17 -10.09 -15.75 -0.43
C ALA A 17 -9.36 -14.85 0.59
N PHE A 18 -8.77 -15.42 1.64
CA PHE A 18 -8.15 -14.68 2.74
C PHE A 18 -6.65 -14.36 2.55
N SER A 19 -6.06 -14.72 1.40
CA SER A 19 -4.60 -14.66 1.23
C SER A 19 -4.12 -13.98 -0.04
N TYR A 20 -4.88 -12.99 -0.53
CA TYR A 20 -4.28 -11.95 -1.39
C TYR A 20 -4.35 -10.63 -0.64
N ALA A 21 -3.38 -10.42 0.25
CA ALA A 21 -2.97 -9.06 0.58
C ALA A 21 -2.57 -8.42 -0.76
N ALA A 22 -3.45 -7.60 -1.34
CA ALA A 22 -3.18 -6.96 -2.60
C ALA A 22 -2.03 -5.97 -2.36
N ASP A 23 -0.86 -6.27 -2.93
CA ASP A 23 0.24 -5.33 -3.01
C ASP A 23 -0.14 -4.29 -4.07
N ARG A 24 -0.52 -3.09 -3.62
CA ARG A 24 -0.85 -1.94 -4.49
C ARG A 24 0.41 -1.10 -4.68
N GLU A 25 0.70 -0.70 -5.90
CA GLU A 25 1.85 0.17 -6.21
C GLU A 25 1.37 1.44 -6.90
N VAL A 26 1.82 2.60 -6.42
CA VAL A 26 1.50 3.91 -6.96
C VAL A 26 2.78 4.59 -7.37
N ASN A 27 2.90 4.88 -8.67
CA ASN A 27 4.06 5.53 -9.25
C ASN A 27 3.80 7.04 -9.38
N MET A 28 4.58 7.81 -8.63
CA MET A 28 4.51 9.27 -8.54
C MET A 28 5.74 9.93 -9.21
N ARG A 29 6.31 9.31 -10.24
CA ARG A 29 7.47 9.87 -10.96
C ARG A 29 7.04 10.82 -12.09
N GLY A 30 7.83 11.86 -12.37
CA GLY A 30 7.69 12.73 -13.54
C GLY A 30 6.46 13.65 -13.59
N GLY A 31 5.55 13.57 -12.62
CA GLY A 31 4.47 14.54 -12.45
C GLY A 31 4.94 15.65 -11.51
N GLY A 32 4.66 16.91 -11.81
CA GLY A 32 4.91 18.02 -10.88
C GLY A 32 4.11 17.87 -9.59
N LEU A 33 4.61 17.06 -8.66
CA LEU A 33 3.98 16.73 -7.40
C LEU A 33 4.18 17.88 -6.42
N CYS A 34 3.11 18.63 -6.21
CA CYS A 34 3.03 19.58 -5.12
C CYS A 34 2.74 18.82 -3.81
N ALA A 35 3.17 19.38 -2.67
CA ALA A 35 2.95 18.82 -1.34
C ALA A 35 1.49 18.40 -1.10
N THR A 36 0.55 19.26 -1.51
CA THR A 36 -0.88 19.06 -1.30
C THR A 36 -1.41 17.89 -2.14
N SER A 37 -1.03 17.79 -3.42
CA SER A 37 -1.51 16.72 -4.29
C SER A 37 -0.92 15.36 -3.89
N ALA A 38 0.35 15.34 -3.50
CA ALA A 38 1.00 14.14 -2.97
C ALA A 38 0.28 13.64 -1.70
N THR A 39 -0.03 14.56 -0.77
CA THR A 39 -0.72 14.21 0.48
C THR A 39 -2.12 13.68 0.22
N SER A 40 -2.90 14.34 -0.64
CA SER A 40 -4.25 13.88 -1.00
C SER A 40 -4.22 12.50 -1.66
N LEU A 41 -3.31 12.26 -2.61
CA LEU A 41 -3.16 10.96 -3.25
C LEU A 41 -2.80 9.86 -2.25
N VAL A 42 -1.83 10.10 -1.36
CA VAL A 42 -1.47 9.13 -0.32
C VAL A 42 -2.65 8.86 0.60
N LYS A 43 -3.38 9.91 1.00
CA LYS A 43 -4.56 9.79 1.86
C LYS A 43 -5.67 8.96 1.22
N ASP A 44 -5.99 9.23 -0.05
CA ASP A 44 -7.03 8.52 -0.79
C ASP A 44 -6.67 7.04 -0.98
N GLU A 45 -5.40 6.78 -1.32
CA GLU A 45 -4.89 5.41 -1.44
C GLU A 45 -4.95 4.68 -0.10
N VAL A 46 -4.42 5.28 0.97
CA VAL A 46 -4.46 4.70 2.32
C VAL A 46 -5.90 4.48 2.82
N ALA A 47 -6.81 5.42 2.57
CA ALA A 47 -8.22 5.27 2.93
C ALA A 47 -8.88 4.11 2.19
N SER A 48 -8.35 3.75 1.02
CA SER A 48 -8.79 2.59 0.24
C SER A 48 -8.05 1.29 0.60
N LEU A 49 -7.02 1.31 1.46
CA LEU A 49 -6.36 0.09 1.93
C LEU A 49 -7.21 -0.67 2.94
N GLN A 50 -7.25 -1.98 2.76
CA GLN A 50 -7.80 -2.91 3.74
C GLN A 50 -6.72 -3.41 4.70
N GLN A 51 -7.14 -3.87 5.88
CA GLN A 51 -6.22 -4.49 6.84
C GLN A 51 -5.51 -5.70 6.23
N GLY A 52 -4.18 -5.70 6.32
CA GLY A 52 -3.34 -6.73 5.71
C GLY A 52 -2.82 -6.40 4.32
N GLU A 53 -3.39 -5.41 3.62
CA GLU A 53 -2.88 -4.92 2.34
C GLU A 53 -1.62 -4.06 2.52
N LYS A 54 -0.86 -3.94 1.42
CA LYS A 54 0.40 -3.21 1.37
C LYS A 54 0.35 -2.21 0.22
N LEU A 55 0.72 -0.97 0.50
CA LEU A 55 0.84 0.08 -0.50
C LEU A 55 2.30 0.44 -0.68
N THR A 56 2.79 0.41 -1.92
CA THR A 56 4.13 0.83 -2.28
C THR A 56 4.04 2.11 -3.08
N LEU A 57 4.51 3.22 -2.51
CA LEU A 57 4.63 4.50 -3.19
C LEU A 57 6.03 4.59 -3.80
N VAL A 58 6.12 4.76 -5.11
CA VAL A 58 7.39 4.96 -5.83
C VAL A 58 7.50 6.43 -6.19
N ILE A 59 8.45 7.13 -5.58
CA ILE A 59 8.63 8.57 -5.76
C ILE A 59 10.07 8.91 -6.15
N GLU A 60 10.25 10.10 -6.72
CA GLU A 60 11.60 10.66 -6.93
C GLU A 60 12.20 11.14 -5.60
N MET A 61 13.51 10.99 -5.45
CA MET A 61 14.23 11.31 -4.22
C MET A 61 14.11 12.79 -3.84
N GLU A 62 14.01 13.69 -4.83
CA GLU A 62 13.76 15.12 -4.59
C GLU A 62 12.43 15.38 -3.88
N ASN A 63 11.42 14.55 -4.16
CA ASN A 63 10.06 14.66 -3.61
C ASN A 63 9.87 13.90 -2.29
N LYS A 64 10.93 13.26 -1.77
CA LYS A 64 10.93 12.49 -0.51
C LYS A 64 10.38 13.26 0.67
N HIS A 65 10.77 14.52 0.80
CA HIS A 65 10.36 15.37 1.91
C HIS A 65 8.84 15.62 1.95
N LEU A 66 8.18 15.61 0.78
CA LEU A 66 6.73 15.80 0.67
C LEU A 66 5.97 14.59 1.24
N ILE A 67 6.39 13.39 0.84
CA ILE A 67 5.75 12.14 1.28
C ILE A 67 6.00 11.90 2.78
N ILE A 68 7.20 12.17 3.29
CA ILE A 68 7.49 12.10 4.74
C ILE A 68 6.58 13.06 5.51
N SER A 69 6.36 14.27 4.99
CA SER A 69 5.48 15.24 5.64
C SER A 69 4.03 14.77 5.64
N ALA A 70 3.54 14.22 4.52
CA ALA A 70 2.22 13.62 4.40
C ALA A 70 2.02 12.46 5.40
N ILE A 71 3.00 11.55 5.47
CA ILE A 71 2.99 10.40 6.41
C ILE A 71 2.89 10.87 7.86
N LYS A 72 3.68 11.88 8.24
CA LYS A 72 3.69 12.44 9.60
C LYS A 72 2.39 13.15 9.93
N LEU A 73 1.82 13.89 8.98
CA LEU A 73 0.56 14.64 9.17
C LEU A 73 -0.64 13.71 9.34
N GLU A 74 -0.67 12.60 8.61
CA GLU A 74 -1.78 11.64 8.64
C GLU A 74 -1.55 10.49 9.65
N GLU A 75 -0.48 10.57 10.46
CA GLU A 75 -0.11 9.58 11.49
C GLU A 75 -0.16 8.12 10.98
N LEU A 76 0.36 7.88 9.76
CA LEU A 76 0.19 6.60 9.10
C LEU A 76 0.88 5.46 9.89
N PRO A 77 0.17 4.34 10.15
CA PRO A 77 0.51 3.42 11.24
C PRO A 77 1.76 2.57 11.02
N VAL A 78 2.20 2.37 9.76
CA VAL A 78 3.47 1.70 9.44
C VAL A 78 3.96 2.18 8.09
N VAL A 79 5.15 2.78 8.06
CA VAL A 79 5.86 3.08 6.82
C VAL A 79 7.29 2.56 6.89
N TYR A 80 7.68 1.72 5.94
CA TYR A 80 9.08 1.34 5.72
C TYR A 80 9.60 2.05 4.48
N GLU A 81 10.76 2.70 4.60
CA GLU A 81 11.44 3.32 3.47
C GLU A 81 12.44 2.32 2.88
N GLU A 82 12.31 2.03 1.58
CA GLU A 82 13.29 1.28 0.80
C GLU A 82 13.86 2.21 -0.28
N SER A 83 15.11 2.63 -0.11
CA SER A 83 15.84 3.36 -1.15
C SER A 83 16.46 2.34 -2.10
N THR A 84 15.85 2.19 -3.28
CA THR A 84 16.31 1.21 -4.28
C THR A 84 17.32 1.81 -5.25
N ASP A 85 17.28 3.13 -5.48
CA ASP A 85 18.12 3.81 -6.48
C ASP A 85 18.53 5.22 -6.03
N LYS A 86 19.55 5.82 -6.65
CA LYS A 86 20.05 7.16 -6.29
C LYS A 86 19.01 8.27 -6.46
N ASP A 87 18.04 8.04 -7.35
CA ASP A 87 17.03 9.03 -7.73
C ASP A 87 15.62 8.62 -7.30
N ILE A 88 15.44 7.42 -6.74
CA ILE A 88 14.12 6.83 -6.46
C ILE A 88 14.05 6.34 -5.01
N THR A 89 12.98 6.74 -4.33
CA THR A 89 12.63 6.24 -3.00
C THR A 89 11.32 5.48 -3.07
N ARG A 90 11.26 4.32 -2.42
CA ARG A 90 10.03 3.55 -2.24
C ARG A 90 9.57 3.65 -0.80
N PHE A 91 8.31 4.02 -0.59
CA PHE A 91 7.67 3.97 0.73
C PHE A 91 6.65 2.87 0.75
N VAL A 92 6.81 1.93 1.68
CA VAL A 92 5.90 0.81 1.88
C VAL A 92 5.03 1.09 3.10
N ILE A 93 3.74 1.30 2.87
CA ILE A 93 2.74 1.55 3.92
C ILE A 93 1.94 0.26 4.16
N ARG A 94 1.78 -0.13 5.43
CA ARG A 94 0.98 -1.30 5.82
C ARG A 94 0.05 -0.96 6.98
N LEU A 95 -1.23 -1.27 6.84
CA LEU A 95 -2.18 -1.13 7.94
C LEU A 95 -2.05 -2.33 8.90
N LYS A 96 -1.93 -2.04 10.20
CA LYS A 96 -1.89 -3.04 11.28
C LYS A 96 -3.27 -3.53 11.67
#